data_AF-A0A8D0DNT2-F1
#
_entry.id   AF-A0A8D0DNT2-F1
#
_cell.length_a   1.000
_cell.length_b   1.000
_cell.length_c   1.000
_cell.angle_alpha   90.00
_cell.angle_beta   90.00
_cell.angle_gamma   90.00
#
_symmetry.space_group_name_H-M   'P 1'
#
loop_
_entity.id
_entity.type
_entity.pdbx_description
1 polymer ?
#
loop_
_entity_poly.entity_id
_entity_poly.type
_entity_poly.pdbx_seq_one_letter_code
_entity_poly.pdbx_strand_id
1 'polypeptide(L)' 'MSELEQLRQEAEQLRNQIRDARKACSDTTLAQITTSLDSVGRIQMRTRRTLRGHLAKIYAMHWGTDSSSLRHR' A
#
# COMPACT_ATOMS: atom_id res chain seq x y z
N MET A 1 33.09 1.66 24.62
CA MET A 1 31.91 1.39 23.79
C MET A 1 32.41 0.96 22.43
N SER A 2 31.99 -0.22 21.97
CA SER A 2 32.34 -0.72 20.65
C SER A 2 31.78 0.21 19.57
N GLU A 3 32.48 0.39 18.46
CA GLU A 3 31.98 1.12 17.28
C GLU A 3 30.62 0.61 16.82
N LEU A 4 30.37 -0.70 16.97
CA LEU A 4 29.07 -1.33 16.70
C LEU A 4 27.96 -0.83 17.64
N GLU A 5 28.27 -0.57 18.91
CA GLU A 5 27.31 -0.05 19.89
C GLU A 5 26.94 1.40 19.57
N GLN A 6 27.93 2.20 19.16
CA GLN A 6 27.73 3.59 18.74
C GLN A 6 26.80 3.66 17.51
N LEU A 7 27.09 2.86 16.47
CA LEU A 7 26.26 2.81 15.27
C LEU A 7 24.82 2.33 15.55
N ARG A 8 24.64 1.37 16.47
CA ARG A 8 23.30 0.92 16.88
C ARG A 8 22.53 2.03 17.61
N GLN A 9 23.19 2.76 18.48
CA GLN A 9 22.57 3.86 19.22
C GLN A 9 22.21 5.03 18.29
N GLU A 10 23.08 5.36 17.34
CA GLU A 10 22.83 6.39 16.33
C GLU A 10 21.66 5.99 15.41
N ALA A 11 21.58 4.73 14.97
CA ALA A 11 20.45 4.24 14.18
C ALA A 11 19.11 4.39 14.93
N GLU A 12 19.07 4.10 16.23
CA GLU A 12 17.85 4.31 17.02
C GLU A 12 17.54 5.77 17.27
N GLN A 13 18.56 6.61 17.44
CA GLN A 13 18.37 8.06 17.53
C GLN A 13 17.75 8.61 16.25
N LEU A 14 18.25 8.20 15.07
CA LEU A 14 17.70 8.59 13.77
C LEU A 14 16.27 8.06 13.57
N ARG A 15 15.97 6.81 13.97
CA ARG A 15 14.58 6.29 13.94
C ARG A 15 13.64 7.15 14.79
N ASN A 16 14.07 7.54 15.99
CA ASN A 16 13.27 8.37 16.88
C ASN A 16 13.06 9.78 16.30
N GLN A 17 14.11 10.40 15.75
CA GLN A 17 14.00 11.69 15.06
C GLN A 17 13.00 11.65 13.90
N ILE A 18 13.03 10.60 13.07
CA ILE A 18 12.05 10.42 11.98
C ILE A 18 10.64 10.23 12.53
N ARG A 19 10.47 9.45 13.60
CA ARG A 19 9.16 9.25 14.24
C ARG A 19 8.59 10.56 14.75
N ASP A 20 9.41 11.35 15.43
CA ASP A 20 8.98 12.61 16.03
C ASP A 20 8.67 13.66 14.95
N ALA A 21 9.47 13.73 13.88
CA ALA A 21 9.19 14.56 12.71
C ALA A 21 7.88 14.16 12.00
N ARG A 22 7.61 12.86 11.82
CA ARG A 22 6.33 12.37 11.28
C ARG A 22 5.14 12.76 12.15
N LYS A 23 5.30 12.67 13.48
CA LYS A 23 4.26 13.05 14.44
C LYS A 23 4.00 14.56 14.41
N ALA A 24 5.05 15.36 14.26
CA ALA A 24 4.93 16.82 14.20
C ALA A 24 4.13 17.31 12.98
N CYS A 25 4.13 16.56 11.87
CA CYS A 25 3.32 16.87 10.68
C CYS A 25 1.93 16.19 10.65
N SER A 26 1.57 15.42 11.67
CA SER A 26 0.36 14.59 11.69
C SER A 26 -0.83 15.32 12.32
N ASP A 27 -1.18 16.50 11.80
CA ASP A 27 -2.18 17.41 12.38
C ASP A 27 -3.62 16.86 12.36
N THR A 28 -3.93 16.01 11.39
CA THR A 28 -5.27 15.44 11.18
C THR A 28 -5.16 14.09 10.47
N THR A 29 -6.28 13.37 10.39
CA THR A 29 -6.36 12.09 9.69
C THR A 29 -7.22 12.21 8.44
N LEU A 30 -6.97 11.34 7.46
CA LEU A 30 -7.78 11.29 6.23
C LEU A 30 -9.27 11.14 6.55
N ALA A 31 -9.63 10.30 7.53
CA ALA A 31 -11.01 10.09 7.94
C ALA A 31 -11.70 11.37 8.46
N GLN A 32 -10.98 12.17 9.26
CA GLN A 32 -11.49 13.45 9.75
C GLN A 32 -11.72 14.45 8.61
N ILE A 33 -10.80 14.52 7.63
CA ILE A 33 -10.94 15.40 6.47
C ILE A 33 -12.13 14.97 5.60
N THR A 34 -12.31 13.68 5.38
CA THR A 34 -13.35 13.16 4.48
C THR A 34 -14.72 13.02 5.13
N THR A 35 -14.94 13.50 6.36
CA THR A 35 -16.20 13.32 7.09
C THR A 35 -17.40 13.97 6.40
N SER A 36 -17.18 15.05 5.65
CA SER A 36 -18.21 15.75 4.87
C SER A 36 -18.46 15.14 3.49
N LEU A 37 -17.70 14.13 3.07
CA LEU A 37 -17.88 13.49 1.77
C LEU A 37 -18.99 12.44 1.85
N ASP A 38 -19.87 12.45 0.86
CA ASP A 38 -20.89 11.42 0.73
C ASP A 38 -20.27 10.05 0.44
N SER A 39 -20.87 9.02 1.01
CA SER A 39 -20.45 7.64 0.74
C SER A 39 -20.74 7.26 -0.72
N VAL A 40 -19.84 6.48 -1.34
CA VAL A 40 -19.97 5.98 -2.73
C VAL A 40 -21.19 5.05 -2.93
N GLY A 41 -21.86 4.64 -1.85
CA GLY A 41 -23.01 3.75 -1.90
C GLY A 41 -22.63 2.29 -2.18
N ARG A 42 -23.62 1.45 -2.48
CA ARG A 42 -23.41 0.01 -2.68
C ARG A 42 -22.89 -0.29 -4.08
N ILE A 43 -21.64 -0.74 -4.18
CA ILE A 43 -21.03 -1.16 -5.46
C ILE A 43 -21.47 -2.59 -5.81
N GLN A 44 -22.17 -2.78 -6.93
CA GLN A 44 -22.62 -4.08 -7.43
C GLN A 44 -21.79 -4.54 -8.64
N MET A 45 -20.78 -5.38 -8.39
CA MET A 45 -19.95 -5.96 -9.46
C MET A 45 -20.60 -7.24 -10.02
N ARG A 46 -20.37 -7.53 -11.31
CA ARG A 46 -20.71 -8.82 -11.94
C ARG A 46 -19.58 -9.28 -12.84
N THR A 47 -19.36 -10.58 -12.93
CA THR A 47 -18.36 -11.16 -13.83
C THR A 47 -18.71 -10.85 -15.29
N ARG A 48 -17.78 -10.21 -16.02
CA ARG A 48 -17.95 -9.87 -17.44
C ARG A 48 -17.20 -10.80 -18.40
N ARG A 49 -16.15 -11.46 -17.92
CA ARG A 49 -15.28 -12.37 -18.68
C ARG A 49 -14.85 -13.52 -17.79
N THR A 50 -14.75 -14.72 -18.36
CA THR A 50 -14.14 -15.90 -17.73
C THR A 50 -12.97 -16.32 -18.61
N LEU A 51 -11.74 -16.13 -18.13
CA LEU A 51 -10.54 -16.48 -18.88
C LEU A 51 -10.20 -17.94 -18.61
N ARG A 52 -10.30 -18.79 -19.65
CA ARG A 52 -10.01 -20.23 -19.59
C ARG A 52 -8.71 -20.52 -20.33
N GLY A 53 -7.95 -21.52 -19.87
CA GLY A 53 -6.73 -21.96 -20.55
C GLY A 53 -5.65 -22.53 -19.63
N HIS A 54 -5.68 -22.22 -18.33
CA HIS A 54 -4.70 -22.74 -17.37
C HIS A 54 -5.05 -24.15 -16.90
N LEU A 55 -4.06 -25.04 -16.90
CA LEU A 55 -4.15 -26.41 -16.39
C LEU A 55 -3.63 -26.54 -14.95
N ALA A 56 -3.14 -25.44 -14.37
CA ALA A 56 -2.59 -25.37 -13.03
C ALA A 56 -3.06 -24.09 -12.30
N LYS A 57 -2.70 -23.96 -11.02
CA LYS A 57 -3.05 -22.78 -10.22
C LYS A 57 -2.30 -21.53 -10.71
N ILE A 58 -3.02 -20.43 -10.88
CA ILE A 58 -2.45 -19.12 -11.21
C ILE A 58 -1.89 -18.51 -9.93
N TYR A 59 -0.62 -18.07 -9.94
CA TYR A 59 0.03 -17.42 -8.79
C TYR A 59 0.16 -15.91 -8.92
N ALA A 60 0.25 -15.40 -10.15
CA ALA A 60 0.40 -13.97 -10.41
C ALA A 60 -0.35 -13.55 -11.68
N MET A 61 -0.83 -12.31 -11.68
CA MET A 61 -1.47 -11.65 -12.82
C MET A 61 -1.12 -10.16 -12.85
N HIS A 62 -1.00 -9.57 -14.04
CA HIS A 62 -0.69 -8.16 -14.24
C HIS A 62 -1.41 -7.62 -15.48
N TRP A 63 -2.06 -6.46 -15.35
CA TRP A 63 -2.62 -5.72 -16.48
C TRP A 63 -1.51 -5.04 -17.28
N GLY A 64 -1.62 -5.04 -18.60
CA GLY A 64 -0.80 -4.18 -19.45
C GLY A 64 -1.20 -2.71 -19.30
N THR A 65 -0.32 -1.82 -19.78
CA THR A 65 -0.54 -0.37 -19.77
C THR A 65 -1.72 0.09 -20.64
N ASP A 66 -2.12 -0.75 -21.60
CA ASP A 66 -3.22 -0.52 -22.52
C ASP A 66 -4.60 -0.80 -21.91
N SER A 67 -4.68 -1.13 -20.62
CA SER A 67 -5.91 -1.40 -19.86
C SER A 67 -6.81 -2.50 -20.46
N SER A 68 -6.26 -3.29 -21.40
CA SER A 68 -7.01 -4.33 -22.12
C SER A 68 -6.29 -5.67 -22.14
N SER A 69 -4.95 -5.66 -22.14
CA SER A 69 -4.16 -6.88 -22.07
C SER A 69 -3.93 -7.32 -20.62
N LEU A 70 -4.02 -8.62 -20.35
CA LEU A 70 -3.72 -9.21 -19.05
C LEU A 70 -2.72 -10.36 -19.24
N ARG A 71 -1.62 -10.31 -18.49
CA ARG A 71 -0.59 -11.35 -18.49
C ARG A 71 -0.62 -12.08 -17.15
N HIS A 72 -0.50 -13.40 -17.19
CA HIS A 72 -0.24 -14.23 -16.01
C HIS A 72 1.15 -14.87 -16.20
N ARG A 73 1.84 -15.17 -15.10
CA ARG A 73 3.09 -15.94 -15.09
C ARG A 73 2.86 -17.28 -14.43
#